data_AF-B7CBI5-F1
#
_entry.id   AF-B7CBI5-F1
#
_cell.length_a   1.000
_cell.length_b   1.000
_cell.length_c   1.000
_cell.angle_alpha   90.00
_cell.angle_beta   90.00
_cell.angle_gamma   90.00
#
_symmetry.space_group_name_H-M   'P 1'
#
loop_
_entity.id
_entity.type
_entity.pdbx_description
1 polymer ?
#
loop_
_entity_poly.entity_id
_entity_poly.type
_entity_poly.pdbx_seq_one_letter_code
_entity_poly.pdbx_strand_id
1 'polypeptide(L)'
;MKVYEMSFRDMDQKMVEIHGVKMVKLLEKMGLKLDNLYGALMYGYIDHNAGFIFEIVALETKKRNIEYRIVPIGVSCKICRFDVQEMDIQILDNVNVELFQDKIDMVEKATEVSKELE
;
A
#
# COMPACT_ATOMS: atom_id res chain seq x y z
N MET A 1 -2.72 14.27 3.19
CA MET A 1 -2.37 15.00 1.95
C MET A 1 -2.90 14.20 0.78
N LYS A 2 -2.86 14.73 -0.45
CA LYS A 2 -3.11 13.95 -1.67
C LYS A 2 -1.81 13.37 -2.22
N VAL A 3 -1.90 12.21 -2.86
CA VAL A 3 -0.73 11.51 -3.42
C VAL A 3 -0.03 12.33 -4.53
N TYR A 4 -0.76 13.18 -5.26
CA TYR A 4 -0.16 14.07 -6.26
C TYR A 4 0.64 15.23 -5.64
N GLU A 5 0.41 15.57 -4.37
CA GLU A 5 1.08 16.67 -3.67
C GLU A 5 2.48 16.27 -3.16
N MET A 6 2.86 15.00 -3.34
CA MET A 6 4.05 14.39 -2.76
C MET A 6 5.02 13.93 -3.84
N SER A 7 6.33 13.99 -3.57
CA SER A 7 7.33 13.45 -4.48
C SER A 7 7.46 11.94 -4.33
N PHE A 8 7.92 11.25 -5.39
CA PHE A 8 8.19 9.81 -5.31
C PHE A 8 9.18 9.48 -4.20
N ARG A 9 10.18 10.34 -3.98
CA ARG A 9 11.21 10.13 -2.95
C ARG A 9 10.64 10.18 -1.53
N ASP A 10 9.58 10.96 -1.32
CA ASP A 10 8.96 11.06 0.01
C ASP A 10 8.20 9.78 0.38
N MET A 11 7.78 9.01 -0.63
CA MET A 11 6.92 7.82 -0.46
C MET A 11 7.64 6.51 -0.76
N ASP A 12 8.80 6.55 -1.41
CA ASP A 12 9.58 5.36 -1.74
C ASP A 12 10.09 4.67 -0.48
N GLN A 13 9.86 3.36 -0.42
CA GLN A 13 10.15 2.51 0.72
C GLN A 13 9.52 3.00 2.03
N LYS A 14 8.29 3.53 1.95
CA LYS A 14 7.54 4.02 3.10
C LYS A 14 6.22 3.30 3.28
N MET A 15 5.87 3.11 4.54
CA MET A 15 4.53 2.74 4.95
C MET A 15 3.60 3.93 4.83
N VAL A 16 2.47 3.72 4.16
CA VAL A 16 1.46 4.75 3.95
C VAL A 16 0.07 4.19 4.23
N GLU A 17 -0.79 5.03 4.78
CA GLU A 17 -2.22 4.78 4.81
C GLU A 17 -2.89 5.55 3.68
N ILE A 18 -3.74 4.85 2.93
CA ILE A 18 -4.59 5.47 1.94
C ILE A 18 -6.05 5.23 2.33
N HIS A 19 -6.79 6.32 2.46
CA HIS A 19 -8.16 6.32 2.96
C HIS A 19 -9.16 6.87 1.94
N GLY A 20 -10.44 6.56 2.20
CA GLY A 20 -11.58 7.25 1.61
C GLY A 20 -12.42 6.38 0.67
N VAL A 21 -13.58 6.91 0.28
CA VAL A 21 -14.60 6.15 -0.47
C VAL A 21 -14.07 5.62 -1.81
N LYS A 22 -13.19 6.36 -2.49
CA LYS A 22 -12.57 5.90 -3.73
C LYS A 22 -11.63 4.71 -3.48
N MET A 23 -10.87 4.73 -2.38
CA MET A 23 -9.98 3.63 -1.99
C MET A 23 -10.79 2.36 -1.71
N VAL A 24 -11.84 2.47 -0.90
CA VAL A 24 -12.74 1.34 -0.59
C VAL A 24 -13.32 0.73 -1.86
N LYS A 25 -13.86 1.55 -2.77
CA LYS A 25 -14.40 1.07 -4.06
C LYS A 25 -13.34 0.38 -4.94
N LEU A 26 -12.09 0.85 -4.91
CA LEU A 26 -11.00 0.23 -5.64
C LEU A 26 -10.69 -1.17 -5.07
N LEU A 27 -10.55 -1.28 -3.74
CA LEU A 27 -10.34 -2.56 -3.05
C LEU A 27 -11.47 -3.56 -3.34
N GLU A 28 -12.73 -3.12 -3.28
CA GLU A 28 -13.89 -3.96 -3.57
C GLU A 28 -13.90 -4.50 -5.00
N LYS A 29 -13.47 -3.70 -5.99
CA LYS A 29 -13.34 -4.12 -7.39
C LYS A 29 -12.23 -5.16 -7.58
N MET A 30 -11.20 -5.12 -6.74
CA MET A 30 -10.13 -6.11 -6.70
C MET A 30 -10.53 -7.38 -5.93
N GLY A 31 -11.77 -7.46 -5.43
CA GLY A 31 -12.27 -8.59 -4.64
C GLY A 31 -11.86 -8.55 -3.16
N LEU A 32 -11.21 -7.47 -2.72
CA LEU A 32 -10.79 -7.27 -1.33
C LEU A 32 -11.94 -6.59 -0.57
N LYS A 33 -12.79 -7.41 0.05
CA LYS A 33 -13.99 -6.96 0.77
C LYS A 33 -13.94 -7.37 2.23
N LEU A 34 -14.24 -6.44 3.12
CA LEU A 34 -14.38 -6.66 4.55
C LEU A 34 -15.52 -5.80 5.09
N ASP A 35 -16.17 -6.26 6.15
CA ASP A 35 -17.15 -5.45 6.87
C ASP A 35 -16.46 -4.22 7.48
N ASN A 36 -17.04 -3.04 7.23
CA ASN A 36 -16.49 -1.75 7.68
C ASN A 36 -15.10 -1.42 7.10
N LEU A 37 -14.80 -1.89 5.89
CA LEU A 37 -13.60 -1.48 5.15
C LEU A 37 -13.55 0.04 5.00
N TYR A 38 -12.43 0.63 5.39
CA TYR A 38 -12.26 2.08 5.47
C TYR A 38 -11.05 2.58 4.66
N GLY A 39 -10.01 1.78 4.57
CA GLY A 39 -8.78 2.12 3.88
C GLY A 39 -7.87 0.90 3.76
N ALA A 40 -6.60 1.17 3.49
CA ALA A 40 -5.57 0.16 3.49
C ALA A 40 -4.22 0.76 3.89
N LEU A 41 -3.45 -0.06 4.60
CA LEU A 41 -2.04 0.15 4.85
C LEU A 41 -1.26 -0.43 3.68
N MET A 42 -0.35 0.37 3.14
CA MET A 42 0.40 0.06 1.92
C MET A 42 1.89 0.36 2.08
N TYR A 43 2.68 -0.30 1.26
CA TYR A 43 4.10 -0.03 1.10
C TYR A 43 4.34 0.60 -0.28
N GLY A 44 4.80 1.85 -0.31
CA GLY A 44 5.15 2.54 -1.55
C GLY A 44 6.56 2.17 -2.00
N TYR A 45 6.75 1.86 -3.29
CA TYR A 45 8.07 1.59 -3.85
C TYR A 45 8.12 1.88 -5.35
N ILE A 46 9.35 2.07 -5.85
CA ILE A 46 9.61 2.18 -7.29
C ILE A 46 9.76 0.79 -7.91
N ASP A 47 8.82 0.41 -8.77
CA ASP A 47 8.91 -0.73 -9.68
C ASP A 47 9.53 -0.25 -11.00
N HIS A 48 10.62 -0.89 -11.44
CA HIS A 48 11.35 -0.46 -12.64
C HIS A 48 10.52 -0.60 -13.93
N ASN A 49 9.53 -1.50 -13.95
CA ASN A 49 8.68 -1.73 -15.12
C ASN A 49 7.39 -0.90 -15.08
N ALA A 50 6.82 -0.70 -13.89
CA ALA A 50 5.50 -0.09 -13.72
C ALA A 50 5.52 1.34 -13.12
N GLY A 51 6.71 1.85 -12.75
CA GLY A 51 6.88 3.13 -12.09
C GLY A 51 6.58 3.05 -10.59
N PHE A 52 6.03 4.12 -10.01
CA PHE A 52 5.73 4.16 -8.58
C PHE A 52 4.43 3.41 -8.25
N ILE A 53 4.54 2.40 -7.40
CA ILE A 53 3.47 1.46 -7.05
C ILE A 53 3.27 1.46 -5.53
N PHE A 54 2.03 1.18 -5.12
CA PHE A 54 1.69 0.83 -3.75
C PHE A 54 1.36 -0.66 -3.65
N GLU A 55 2.04 -1.39 -2.78
CA GLU A 55 1.67 -2.76 -2.41
C GLU A 55 0.74 -2.75 -1.20
N ILE A 56 -0.38 -3.46 -1.27
CA ILE A 56 -1.25 -3.61 -0.10
C ILE A 56 -0.66 -4.60 0.90
N VAL A 57 -0.38 -4.13 2.12
CA VAL A 57 0.07 -5.00 3.22
C VAL A 57 -1.05 -5.37 4.19
N ALA A 58 -2.00 -4.47 4.43
CA ALA A 58 -3.15 -4.74 5.29
C ALA A 58 -4.37 -3.92 4.86
N LEU A 59 -5.54 -4.49 5.09
CA LEU A 59 -6.82 -3.79 4.95
C LEU A 59 -7.19 -3.15 6.27
N GLU A 60 -7.62 -1.90 6.23
CA GLU A 60 -8.03 -1.16 7.41
C GLU A 60 -9.55 -1.20 7.55
N THR A 61 -10.02 -1.62 8.72
CA THR A 61 -11.44 -1.61 9.06
C THR A 61 -11.71 -0.66 10.21
N LYS A 62 -12.86 0.02 10.18
CA LYS A 62 -13.23 1.00 11.20
C LYS A 62 -14.42 0.49 12.00
N LYS A 63 -14.16 -0.20 13.12
CA LYS A 63 -15.19 -0.74 14.02
C LYS A 63 -14.94 -0.28 15.45
N ARG A 64 -15.53 0.85 15.85
CA ARG A 64 -15.25 1.60 17.10
C ARG A 64 -13.80 2.09 17.24
N ASN A 65 -12.82 1.27 16.88
CA ASN A 65 -11.40 1.55 16.71
C ASN A 65 -10.94 1.11 15.29
N ILE A 66 -9.73 1.52 14.91
CA ILE A 66 -9.07 1.07 13.69
C ILE A 66 -8.49 -0.33 13.94
N GLU A 67 -8.78 -1.27 13.04
CA GLU A 67 -8.21 -2.63 13.04
C GLU A 67 -7.61 -2.94 11.66
N TYR A 68 -6.39 -3.45 11.64
CA TYR A 68 -5.72 -3.90 10.42
C TYR A 68 -5.84 -5.41 10.24
N ARG A 69 -6.24 -5.82 9.03
CA ARG A 69 -6.29 -7.22 8.59
C ARG A 69 -5.18 -7.43 7.57
N ILE A 70 -4.11 -8.10 7.98
CA ILE A 70 -2.95 -8.39 7.12
C ILE A 70 -3.41 -9.15 5.88
N VAL A 71 -2.98 -8.69 4.71
CA VAL A 71 -3.23 -9.37 3.45
C VAL A 71 -2.21 -10.50 3.32
N PRO A 72 -2.64 -11.78 3.18
CA PRO A 72 -1.74 -12.92 3.10
C PRO A 72 -0.65 -12.74 2.03
N ILE A 73 0.53 -13.32 2.25
CA ILE A 73 1.70 -13.21 1.36
C ILE A 73 1.37 -13.68 -0.08
N GLY A 74 0.57 -14.74 -0.23
CA GLY A 74 0.12 -15.24 -1.54
C GLY A 74 -0.89 -14.34 -2.27
N VAL A 75 -1.32 -13.25 -1.65
CA VAL A 75 -2.20 -12.23 -2.23
C VAL A 75 -1.42 -10.94 -2.31
N SER A 76 -0.70 -10.77 -3.42
CA SER A 76 -0.05 -9.50 -3.79
C SER A 76 -1.03 -8.66 -4.60
N CYS A 77 -1.09 -7.38 -4.29
CA CYS A 77 -2.01 -6.45 -4.90
C CYS A 77 -1.29 -5.12 -5.08
N LYS A 78 -0.86 -4.86 -6.32
CA LYS A 78 -0.19 -3.63 -6.74
C LYS A 78 -1.23 -2.63 -7.21
N ILE A 79 -1.12 -1.40 -6.74
CA ILE A 79 -1.93 -0.27 -7.19
C ILE A 79 -1.00 0.81 -7.75
N CYS A 80 -1.25 1.23 -8.99
CA CYS A 80 -0.47 2.28 -9.60
C CYS A 80 -0.73 3.62 -8.90
N ARG A 81 0.31 4.47 -8.77
CA ARG A 81 0.13 5.82 -8.18
C ARG A 81 -1.04 6.58 -8.78
N PHE A 82 -1.22 6.47 -10.09
CA PHE A 82 -2.29 7.15 -10.83
C PHE A 82 -3.69 6.80 -10.30
N ASP A 83 -3.92 5.55 -9.92
CA ASP A 83 -5.23 5.08 -9.45
C ASP A 83 -5.63 5.71 -8.11
N VAL A 84 -4.64 6.11 -7.30
CA VAL A 84 -4.82 6.66 -5.95
C VAL A 84 -4.46 8.13 -5.83
N GLN A 85 -4.14 8.81 -6.95
CA GLN A 85 -3.57 10.17 -6.92
C GLN A 85 -4.42 11.20 -6.15
N GLU A 86 -5.75 11.11 -6.28
CA GLU A 86 -6.74 12.01 -5.65
C GLU A 86 -7.19 11.57 -4.25
N MET A 87 -6.67 10.45 -3.74
CA MET A 87 -7.04 9.88 -2.45
C MET A 87 -6.26 10.51 -1.31
N ASP A 88 -6.79 10.42 -0.10
CA ASP A 88 -6.12 10.92 1.09
C ASP A 88 -5.05 9.92 1.53
N ILE A 89 -3.81 10.39 1.59
CA ILE A 89 -2.64 9.63 2.00
C ILE A 89 -2.00 10.25 3.25
N GLN A 90 -1.48 9.37 4.09
CA GLN A 90 -0.65 9.70 5.24
C GLN A 90 0.61 8.81 5.24
N ILE A 91 1.79 9.42 5.25
CA ILE A 91 3.05 8.68 5.49
C ILE A 91 3.14 8.36 6.97
N LEU A 92 3.58 7.14 7.27
CA LEU A 92 3.80 6.66 8.61
C LEU A 92 5.30 6.47 8.87
N ASP A 93 5.96 7.51 9.38
CA ASP A 93 7.41 7.52 9.55
C ASP A 93 7.93 6.65 10.71
N ASN A 94 7.10 6.37 11.71
CA ASN A 94 7.49 5.65 12.93
C ASN A 94 6.57 4.45 13.22
N VAL A 95 6.21 3.70 12.19
CA VAL A 95 5.43 2.46 12.37
C VAL A 95 6.35 1.31 12.70
N ASN A 96 5.98 0.53 13.72
CA ASN A 96 6.58 -0.77 13.92
C ASN A 96 6.13 -1.68 12.75
N VAL A 97 7.04 -1.91 11.81
CA VAL A 97 6.80 -2.72 10.62
C VAL A 97 7.03 -4.22 10.84
N GLU A 98 7.42 -4.66 12.04
CA GLU A 98 7.68 -6.08 12.36
C GLU A 98 6.50 -6.98 11.96
N LEU A 99 5.27 -6.50 12.16
CA LEU A 99 4.04 -7.23 11.79
C LEU A 99 3.85 -7.42 10.27
N PHE A 100 4.57 -6.66 9.45
CA PHE A 100 4.47 -6.66 7.99
C PHE A 100 5.80 -7.05 7.31
N GLN A 101 6.84 -7.34 8.09
CA GLN A 101 8.22 -7.50 7.60
C GLN A 101 8.32 -8.57 6.51
N ASP A 102 7.70 -9.74 6.71
CA ASP A 102 7.71 -10.82 5.71
C ASP A 102 7.21 -10.37 4.33
N LYS A 103 6.23 -9.45 4.30
CA LYS A 103 5.66 -8.95 3.06
C LYS A 103 6.51 -7.83 2.45
N ILE A 104 7.08 -6.97 3.29
CA ILE A 104 8.03 -5.95 2.86
C ILE A 104 9.27 -6.62 2.25
N ASP A 105 9.86 -7.60 2.93
CA ASP A 105 11.01 -8.37 2.46
C ASP A 105 10.74 -9.06 1.12
N MET A 106 9.53 -9.61 0.93
CA MET A 106 9.13 -10.21 -0.34
C MET A 106 9.07 -9.15 -1.47
N VAL A 107 8.51 -7.98 -1.20
CA VAL A 107 8.44 -6.87 -2.17
C VAL A 107 9.85 -6.39 -2.50
N GLU A 108 10.67 -6.14 -1.49
CA GLU A 108 12.04 -5.68 -1.66
C GLU A 108 12.87 -6.68 -2.47
N LYS A 109 12.81 -7.97 -2.12
CA LYS A 109 13.50 -9.03 -2.87
C LYS A 109 13.02 -9.13 -4.32
N ALA A 110 11.71 -9.03 -4.57
CA ALA A 110 11.18 -9.03 -5.94
C ALA A 110 11.67 -7.82 -6.74
N THR A 111 11.89 -6.68 -6.08
CA THR A 111 12.42 -5.47 -6.72
C THR A 111 13.95 -5.47 -6.88
N GLU A 112 14.70 -6.14 -5.99
CA GLU A 112 16.15 -6.32 -6.12
C GLU A 112 16.50 -7.22 -7.32
N VAL A 113 15.78 -8.33 -7.51
CA VAL A 113 15.97 -9.20 -8.69
C VAL A 113 15.72 -8.43 -9.99
N SER A 114 14.81 -7.44 -9.98
CA SER A 114 14.58 -6.57 -11.14
C SER A 114 15.77 -5.64 -11.44
N LYS A 115 16.65 -5.36 -10.47
CA LYS A 115 17.86 -4.54 -10.63
C LYS A 115 19.07 -5.36 -11.09
N GLU A 116 19.14 -6.64 -10.73
CA GLU A 116 20.25 -7.54 -11.11
C GLU A 116 20.14 -8.10 -12.55
N LEU A 117 18.98 -7.97 -13.19
CA LEU A 117 18.74 -8.38 -14.57
C LEU A 117 19.09 -7.28 -15.61
N GLU A 118 19.64 -6.16 -15.16
CA GLU A 118 20.26 -5.10 -15.98
C GLU A 118 21.75 -5.39 -16.25
#